data_AF-A0A1B8QRF3-F1
#
_entry.id   AF-A0A1B8QRF3-F1
#
_cell.length_a   1.000
_cell.length_b   1.000
_cell.length_c   1.000
_cell.angle_alpha   90.00
_cell.angle_beta   90.00
_cell.angle_gamma   90.00
#
_symmetry.space_group_name_H-M   'P 1'
#
loop_
_entity.id
_entity.type
_entity.pdbx_description
1 polymer ?
#
loop_
_entity_poly.entity_id
_entity_poly.type
_entity_poly.pdbx_seq_one_letter_code
_entity_poly.pdbx_strand_id
1 'polypeptide(L)'
;MKEFNLDAALNGEPVKLACGRKAYILYDLSRYPELLKHANRRPLNGLVMSDCEENDCYPASWLPDGKNSFDQDNVIGMWEEPKIRIEDLPKPFYPKMGEWFYYVNPLGVVKDTRASNYTGPLYGCFKTEKDAQKWLDFMKSMMVAR
;
A
#
# COMPACT_ATOMS: atom_id res chain seq x y z
N MET A 1 13.02 9.39 1.11
CA MET A 1 11.61 9.73 1.37
C MET A 1 11.41 11.14 0.89
N LYS A 2 10.47 11.34 -0.03
CA LYS A 2 10.08 12.67 -0.51
C LYS A 2 9.51 13.50 0.66
N GLU A 3 10.04 14.70 0.88
CA GLU A 3 9.60 15.61 1.95
C GLU A 3 8.11 15.97 1.79
N PHE A 4 7.42 16.20 2.91
CA PHE A 4 6.01 16.56 2.90
C PHE A 4 5.78 17.91 2.19
N ASN A 5 4.86 17.91 1.23
CA ASN A 5 4.44 19.09 0.49
C ASN A 5 2.91 19.23 0.58
N LEU A 6 2.45 20.24 1.31
CA LEU A 6 1.03 20.45 1.56
C LEU A 6 0.25 20.80 0.30
N ASP A 7 0.82 21.62 -0.60
CA ASP A 7 0.14 22.02 -1.84
C ASP A 7 -0.04 20.81 -2.77
N ALA A 8 0.99 19.97 -2.90
CA ALA A 8 0.89 18.72 -3.65
C ALA A 8 -0.16 17.79 -3.04
N ALA A 9 -0.17 17.67 -1.71
CA ALA A 9 -1.14 16.83 -1.00
C ALA A 9 -2.59 17.30 -1.22
N LEU A 10 -2.85 18.60 -1.11
CA LEU A 10 -4.16 19.19 -1.38
C LEU A 10 -4.58 19.12 -2.86
N ASN A 11 -3.62 18.96 -3.78
CA ASN A 11 -3.88 18.69 -5.19
C ASN A 11 -4.07 17.18 -5.49
N GLY A 12 -4.17 16.34 -4.46
CA GLY A 12 -4.51 14.92 -4.59
C GLY A 12 -3.30 13.96 -4.58
N GLU A 13 -2.07 14.45 -4.43
CA GLU A 13 -0.94 13.56 -4.20
C GLU A 13 -1.03 12.90 -2.81
N PRO A 14 -0.85 11.58 -2.69
CA PRO A 14 -0.92 10.92 -1.40
C PRO A 14 0.28 11.22 -0.50
N VAL A 15 0.08 11.12 0.81
CA VAL A 15 1.10 11.28 1.84
C VAL A 15 1.42 9.96 2.52
N LYS A 16 2.61 9.87 3.11
CA LYS A 16 3.07 8.73 3.91
C LYS A 16 3.00 9.06 5.39
N LEU A 17 2.34 8.18 6.13
CA LEU A 17 2.24 8.29 7.59
C LEU A 17 3.40 7.59 8.30
N ALA A 18 3.64 7.93 9.56
CA ALA A 18 4.68 7.33 10.39
C ALA A 18 4.50 5.81 10.57
N CYS A 19 3.25 5.33 10.59
CA CYS A 19 2.90 3.91 10.60
C CYS A 19 3.17 3.19 9.26
N GLY A 20 3.61 3.92 8.22
CA GLY A 20 3.86 3.39 6.89
C GLY A 20 2.64 3.35 5.98
N ARG A 21 1.47 3.77 6.46
CA ARG A 21 0.22 3.82 5.67
C ARG A 21 0.19 4.98 4.68
N LYS A 22 -0.60 4.80 3.63
CA LYS A 22 -0.95 5.83 2.64
C LYS A 22 -2.14 6.64 3.16
N ALA A 23 -2.13 7.95 2.95
CA ALA A 23 -3.28 8.81 3.25
C ALA A 23 -3.46 9.89 2.19
N TYR A 24 -4.66 10.46 2.13
CA TYR A 24 -5.00 11.57 1.23
C TYR A 24 -5.50 12.75 2.07
N ILE A 25 -4.92 13.93 1.87
CA ILE A 25 -5.43 15.17 2.45
C ILE A 25 -6.42 15.77 1.44
N LEU A 26 -7.67 15.92 1.85
CA LEU A 26 -8.77 16.25 0.95
C LEU A 26 -9.19 17.71 1.08
N TYR A 27 -9.14 18.28 2.29
CA TYR A 27 -9.59 19.64 2.53
C TYR A 27 -8.83 20.31 3.67
N ASP A 28 -8.66 21.62 3.51
CA ASP A 28 -8.11 22.54 4.52
C ASP A 28 -9.25 23.42 5.05
N LEU A 29 -9.71 23.12 6.26
CA LEU A 29 -10.78 23.85 6.94
C LEU A 29 -10.36 25.24 7.42
N SER A 30 -9.07 25.60 7.37
CA SER A 30 -8.65 26.96 7.71
C SER A 30 -9.26 28.02 6.77
N ARG A 31 -9.68 27.59 5.57
CA ARG A 31 -10.38 28.40 4.58
C ARG A 31 -11.84 28.74 4.95
N TYR A 32 -12.38 28.07 5.96
CA TYR A 32 -13.78 28.17 6.40
C TYR A 32 -13.83 28.45 7.91
N PRO A 33 -13.66 29.71 8.36
CA PRO A 33 -13.55 30.06 9.78
C PRO A 33 -14.71 29.55 10.65
N GLU A 34 -15.92 29.51 10.09
CA GLU A 34 -17.14 29.01 10.74
C GLU A 34 -17.10 27.51 11.02
N LEU A 35 -16.37 26.74 10.21
CA LEU A 35 -16.18 25.30 10.38
C LEU A 35 -14.96 24.97 11.22
N LEU A 36 -13.92 25.82 11.19
CA LEU A 36 -12.67 25.61 11.91
C LEU A 36 -12.87 25.42 13.43
N LYS A 37 -13.89 26.06 14.01
CA LYS A 37 -14.25 25.90 15.43
C LYS A 37 -14.63 24.46 15.80
N HIS A 38 -15.07 23.66 14.83
CA HIS A 38 -15.42 22.25 15.00
C HIS A 38 -14.26 21.30 14.67
N ALA A 39 -13.18 21.79 14.05
CA ALA A 39 -12.05 20.98 13.58
C ALA A 39 -11.01 20.67 14.67
N ASN A 40 -11.31 20.94 15.95
CA ASN A 40 -10.43 20.70 17.10
C ASN A 40 -8.95 21.14 16.89
N ARG A 41 -8.75 22.29 16.24
CA ARG A 41 -7.44 22.87 15.89
C ARG A 41 -6.60 22.06 14.88
N ARG A 42 -7.17 21.11 14.15
CA ARG A 42 -6.53 20.37 13.04
C ARG A 42 -7.28 20.65 11.73
N PRO A 43 -6.87 21.70 11.00
CA PRO A 43 -7.64 22.17 9.84
C PRO A 43 -7.57 21.22 8.65
N LEU A 44 -6.47 20.46 8.50
CA LEU A 44 -6.32 19.52 7.41
C LEU A 44 -7.08 18.26 7.72
N ASN A 45 -7.88 17.77 6.79
CA ASN A 45 -8.69 16.57 6.96
C ASN A 45 -8.62 15.69 5.72
N GLY A 46 -8.85 14.41 5.92
CA GLY A 46 -8.74 13.45 4.85
C GLY A 46 -8.96 12.01 5.31
N LEU A 47 -8.46 11.08 4.52
CA LEU A 47 -8.67 9.64 4.71
C LEU A 47 -7.32 8.93 4.81
N VAL A 48 -7.21 8.03 5.79
CA VAL A 48 -6.09 7.09 5.91
C VAL A 48 -6.53 5.76 5.33
N MET A 49 -5.72 5.23 4.42
CA MET A 49 -5.95 3.91 3.84
C MET A 49 -5.61 2.83 4.87
N SER A 50 -6.46 1.82 4.96
CA SER A 50 -6.34 0.69 5.86
C SER A 50 -6.32 -0.60 5.05
N ASP A 51 -5.52 -1.56 5.50
CA ASP A 51 -5.40 -2.88 4.86
C ASP A 51 -6.56 -3.83 5.27
N CYS A 52 -7.53 -3.35 6.05
CA CYS A 52 -8.69 -4.12 6.48
C CYS A 52 -9.77 -4.11 5.39
N GLU A 53 -10.20 -5.29 4.93
CA GLU A 53 -11.23 -5.42 3.89
C GLU A 53 -12.60 -4.84 4.31
N GLU A 54 -12.90 -4.81 5.61
CA GLU A 54 -14.18 -4.30 6.15
C GLU A 54 -14.18 -2.78 6.37
N ASN A 55 -13.00 -2.17 6.50
CA ASN A 55 -12.80 -0.73 6.65
C ASN A 55 -11.52 -0.35 5.91
N ASP A 56 -11.65 -0.16 4.60
CA ASP A 56 -10.58 0.16 3.67
C ASP A 56 -10.00 1.58 3.89
N CYS A 57 -10.71 2.42 4.63
CA CYS A 57 -10.23 3.73 5.07
C CYS A 57 -10.90 4.23 6.36
N TYR A 58 -10.26 5.20 7.02
CA TYR A 58 -10.86 5.95 8.13
C TYR A 58 -10.52 7.45 8.06
N PRO A 59 -11.39 8.33 8.57
CA PRO A 59 -11.13 9.77 8.57
C PRO A 59 -10.03 10.14 9.56
N ALA A 60 -9.19 11.10 9.19
CA ALA A 60 -8.17 11.68 10.05
C ALA A 60 -8.00 13.18 9.80
N SER A 61 -7.40 13.85 10.78
CA SER A 61 -7.14 15.29 10.74
C SER A 61 -5.73 15.62 11.19
N TRP A 62 -5.11 16.61 10.56
CA TRP A 62 -3.73 17.02 10.81
C TRP A 62 -3.60 18.53 11.01
N LEU A 63 -2.52 18.93 11.67
CA LEU A 63 -1.99 20.28 11.65
C LEU A 63 -1.37 20.62 10.29
N PRO A 64 -1.17 21.91 9.97
CA PRO A 64 -0.49 22.32 8.74
C PRO A 64 0.91 21.72 8.55
N ASP A 65 1.59 21.36 9.64
CA ASP A 65 2.91 20.70 9.64
C ASP A 65 2.82 19.16 9.52
N GLY A 66 1.62 18.62 9.31
CA GLY A 66 1.40 17.18 9.14
C GLY A 66 1.22 16.39 10.44
N LYS A 67 1.21 17.04 11.62
CA LYS A 67 1.03 16.33 12.90
C LYS A 67 -0.43 15.95 13.16
N ASN A 68 -0.64 14.71 13.60
CA ASN A 68 -1.93 14.16 14.01
C ASN A 68 -2.06 14.19 15.56
N SER A 69 -3.19 13.71 16.09
CA SER A 69 -3.35 13.42 17.52
C SER A 69 -2.68 12.10 17.92
N PHE A 70 -2.53 11.15 16.99
CA PHE A 70 -1.81 9.92 17.19
C PHE A 70 -0.49 9.97 16.42
N ASP A 71 0.64 9.76 17.10
CA ASP A 71 1.96 9.91 16.47
C ASP A 71 2.18 8.97 15.28
N GLN A 72 1.55 7.79 15.31
CA GLN A 72 1.57 6.83 14.21
C GLN A 72 0.94 7.38 12.91
N ASP A 73 0.04 8.36 13.02
CA ASP A 73 -0.66 8.98 11.90
C ASP A 73 -0.05 10.35 11.54
N ASN A 74 1.10 10.71 12.09
CA ASN A 74 1.85 11.89 11.63
C ASN A 74 2.26 11.70 10.17
N VAL A 75 2.07 12.74 9.35
CA VAL A 75 2.61 12.80 8.00
C VAL A 75 4.11 12.99 8.10
N ILE A 76 4.87 12.04 7.54
CA ILE A 76 6.34 12.08 7.55
C ILE A 76 6.93 12.41 6.18
N GLY A 77 6.12 12.39 5.12
CA GLY A 77 6.56 12.70 3.76
C GLY A 77 5.44 12.49 2.75
N MET A 78 5.75 12.69 1.47
CA MET A 78 4.85 12.28 0.38
C MET A 78 4.91 10.76 0.17
N TRP A 79 3.80 10.18 -0.29
CA TRP A 79 3.78 8.77 -0.67
C TRP A 79 4.60 8.56 -1.94
N GLU A 80 5.49 7.57 -1.88
CA GLU A 80 6.20 7.07 -3.05
C GLU A 80 5.70 5.66 -3.28
N GLU A 81 5.23 5.36 -4.50
CA GLU A 81 4.77 4.01 -4.79
C GLU A 81 5.89 3.00 -4.55
N PRO A 82 5.62 1.86 -3.88
CA PRO A 82 6.63 0.84 -3.62
C PRO A 82 7.27 0.39 -4.93
N LYS A 83 8.53 0.77 -5.15
CA LYS A 83 9.33 0.29 -6.28
C LYS A 83 9.90 -1.07 -5.92
N ILE A 84 9.13 -2.12 -6.13
CA ILE A 84 9.66 -3.47 -6.06
C ILE A 84 10.45 -3.70 -7.36
N ARG A 85 11.74 -3.99 -7.25
CA ARG A 85 12.59 -4.27 -8.41
C ARG A 85 12.52 -5.76 -8.74
N ILE A 86 12.50 -6.09 -10.03
CA ILE A 86 12.43 -7.49 -10.47
C ILE A 86 13.65 -8.28 -10.01
N GLU A 87 14.80 -7.62 -9.85
CA GLU A 87 16.04 -8.23 -9.37
C GLU A 87 15.99 -8.62 -7.89
N ASP A 88 15.13 -7.98 -7.10
CA ASP A 88 14.94 -8.27 -5.67
C ASP A 88 13.94 -9.41 -5.42
N LEU A 89 13.29 -9.89 -6.48
CA LEU A 89 12.30 -10.95 -6.40
C LEU A 89 12.96 -12.33 -6.22
N PRO A 90 12.32 -13.22 -5.43
CA PRO A 90 12.83 -14.56 -5.23
C PRO A 90 12.84 -15.31 -6.57
N LYS A 91 13.93 -16.02 -6.86
CA LYS A 91 14.04 -16.81 -8.08
C LYS A 91 13.05 -17.98 -8.01
N PRO A 92 12.27 -18.23 -9.07
CA PRO A 92 11.41 -19.40 -9.12
C PRO A 92 12.22 -20.68 -9.21
N PHE A 93 11.60 -21.81 -8.86
CA PHE A 93 12.18 -23.14 -9.01
C PHE A 93 11.18 -24.10 -9.66
N TYR A 94 11.67 -25.28 -10.08
CA TYR A 94 10.83 -26.37 -10.57
C TYR A 94 10.65 -27.40 -9.45
N PRO A 95 9.43 -27.56 -8.90
CA PRO A 95 9.15 -28.57 -7.88
C PRO A 95 9.17 -29.97 -8.48
N LYS A 96 9.60 -30.95 -7.70
CA LYS A 96 9.49 -32.37 -8.11
C LYS A 96 8.06 -32.84 -7.94
N MET A 97 7.71 -33.94 -8.62
CA MET A 97 6.41 -34.58 -8.46
C MET A 97 6.14 -34.89 -6.98
N GLY A 98 4.99 -34.44 -6.46
CA GLY A 98 4.58 -34.66 -5.07
C GLY A 98 5.20 -33.71 -4.05
N GLU A 99 6.11 -32.81 -4.44
CA GLU A 99 6.58 -31.75 -3.55
C GLU A 99 5.56 -30.61 -3.49
N TRP A 100 5.36 -30.06 -2.29
CA TRP A 100 4.57 -28.86 -2.11
C TRP A 100 5.30 -27.64 -2.65
N PHE A 101 4.56 -26.77 -3.33
CA PHE A 101 5.03 -25.47 -3.79
C PHE A 101 3.90 -24.44 -3.74
N TYR A 102 4.29 -23.18 -3.88
CA TYR A 102 3.41 -22.04 -4.02
C TYR A 102 3.55 -21.45 -5.42
N TYR A 103 2.47 -20.94 -5.99
CA TYR A 103 2.50 -20.17 -7.23
C TYR A 103 1.47 -19.05 -7.18
N VAL A 104 1.58 -18.08 -8.08
CA VAL A 104 0.64 -16.97 -8.16
C VAL A 104 -0.30 -17.16 -9.34
N ASN A 105 -1.60 -16.98 -9.13
CA ASN A 105 -2.63 -16.96 -10.16
C ASN A 105 -3.47 -15.67 -10.04
N PRO A 106 -4.46 -15.43 -10.93
CA PRO A 106 -5.28 -14.22 -10.86
C PRO A 106 -6.08 -14.03 -9.55
N LEU A 107 -6.26 -15.08 -8.75
CA LEU A 107 -6.97 -15.04 -7.46
C LEU A 107 -6.02 -14.81 -6.27
N GLY A 108 -4.71 -15.03 -6.44
CA GLY A 108 -3.72 -14.82 -5.38
C GLY A 108 -2.65 -15.91 -5.31
N VAL A 109 -2.09 -16.11 -4.11
CA VAL A 109 -1.09 -17.16 -3.83
C VAL A 109 -1.79 -18.49 -3.55
N VAL A 110 -1.40 -19.54 -4.26
CA VAL A 110 -1.98 -20.88 -4.14
C VAL A 110 -0.90 -21.90 -3.80
N LYS A 111 -1.22 -22.84 -2.88
CA LYS A 111 -0.39 -23.98 -2.54
C LYS A 111 -0.83 -25.23 -3.29
N ASP A 112 0.09 -25.94 -3.93
CA ASP A 112 -0.20 -27.13 -4.75
C ASP A 112 0.93 -28.19 -4.63
N THR A 113 0.65 -29.41 -5.08
CA THR A 113 1.57 -30.57 -5.21
C THR A 113 1.62 -31.12 -6.64
N ARG A 114 0.70 -30.71 -7.51
CA ARG A 114 0.48 -31.29 -8.84
C ARG A 114 1.15 -30.46 -9.94
N ALA A 115 2.47 -30.35 -9.87
CA ALA A 115 3.25 -29.64 -10.89
C ALA A 115 3.06 -30.23 -12.31
N SER A 116 2.65 -31.51 -12.41
CA SER A 116 2.55 -32.26 -13.66
C SER A 116 1.38 -31.91 -14.58
N ASN A 117 0.37 -31.17 -14.11
CA ASN A 117 -0.86 -30.95 -14.87
C ASN A 117 -0.90 -29.58 -15.57
N TYR A 118 0.13 -28.75 -15.40
CA TYR A 118 0.19 -27.41 -15.98
C TYR A 118 1.18 -27.43 -17.16
N THR A 119 0.66 -27.46 -18.39
CA THR A 119 1.46 -27.44 -19.64
C THR A 119 1.78 -26.02 -20.13
N GLY A 120 1.28 -24.99 -19.44
CA GLY A 120 1.65 -23.60 -19.70
C GLY A 120 3.00 -23.24 -19.05
N PRO A 121 3.67 -22.17 -19.48
CA PRO A 121 4.80 -21.61 -18.74
C PRO A 121 4.30 -21.26 -17.34
N LEU A 122 4.62 -22.10 -16.35
CA LEU A 122 4.37 -21.82 -14.94
C LEU A 122 4.98 -20.45 -14.65
N TYR A 123 4.16 -19.52 -14.16
CA TYR A 123 4.59 -18.21 -13.66
C TYR A 123 5.36 -18.39 -12.34
N GLY A 124 6.47 -19.14 -12.38
CA GLY A 124 7.34 -19.40 -11.25
C GLY A 124 6.70 -20.16 -10.08
N CYS A 125 7.30 -21.27 -9.66
CA CYS A 125 6.96 -21.89 -8.37
C CYS A 125 7.90 -21.38 -7.28
N PHE A 126 7.40 -21.32 -6.05
CA PHE A 126 8.11 -20.82 -4.86
C PHE A 126 8.00 -21.80 -3.71
N LYS A 127 9.07 -21.94 -2.93
CA LYS A 127 9.11 -22.87 -1.78
C LYS A 127 8.29 -22.36 -0.61
N THR A 128 8.06 -21.05 -0.54
CA THR A 128 7.35 -20.40 0.56
C THR A 128 6.24 -19.50 0.04
N GLU A 129 5.19 -19.36 0.83
CA GLU A 129 4.08 -18.44 0.57
C GLU A 129 4.58 -16.99 0.50
N LYS A 130 5.51 -16.62 1.39
CA LYS A 130 6.13 -15.28 1.42
C LYS A 130 6.82 -14.92 0.11
N ASP A 131 7.51 -15.87 -0.51
CA ASP A 131 8.20 -15.64 -1.78
C ASP A 131 7.20 -15.47 -2.93
N ALA A 132 6.13 -16.26 -2.96
CA ALA A 132 5.04 -16.07 -3.91
C ALA A 132 4.31 -14.73 -3.68
N GLN A 133 4.13 -14.32 -2.42
CA GLN A 133 3.49 -13.06 -2.06
C GLN A 133 4.29 -11.86 -2.56
N LYS A 134 5.63 -11.88 -2.50
CA LYS A 134 6.47 -10.82 -3.09
C LYS A 134 6.23 -10.64 -4.59
N TRP A 135 6.02 -11.73 -5.32
CA TRP A 135 5.67 -11.67 -6.75
C TRP A 135 4.27 -11.12 -6.97
N LEU A 136 3.30 -11.50 -6.15
CA LEU A 136 1.95 -10.94 -6.20
C LEU A 136 1.97 -9.42 -5.92
N ASP A 137 2.71 -8.97 -4.91
CA ASP A 137 2.85 -7.56 -4.56
C ASP A 137 3.55 -6.77 -5.67
N PHE A 138 4.58 -7.34 -6.30
CA PHE A 138 5.23 -6.77 -7.48
C PHE A 138 4.23 -6.61 -8.64
N MET A 139 3.46 -7.65 -8.96
CA MET A 139 2.44 -7.56 -10.02
C MET A 139 1.37 -6.50 -9.71
N LYS A 140 0.89 -6.41 -8.46
CA LYS A 140 -0.02 -5.34 -8.02
C LYS A 140 0.61 -3.96 -8.18
N SER A 141 1.89 -3.80 -7.81
CA SER A 141 2.60 -2.52 -7.96
C SER A 141 2.68 -2.06 -9.43
N MET A 142 2.73 -2.99 -10.39
CA MET A 142 2.71 -2.66 -11.83
C MET A 142 1.32 -2.28 -12.35
N MET A 143 0.24 -2.70 -11.68
CA MET A 143 -1.14 -2.42 -12.11
C MET A 143 -1.66 -1.07 -11.60
N VAL A 144 -1.15 -0.57 -10.47
CA VAL A 144 -1.54 0.71 -9.87
C VAL A 144 -0.91 1.92 -10.58
N ALA A 145 0.13 1.71 -11.39
CA ALA A 145 0.72 2.73 -12.26
C ALA A 145 -0.11 2.93 -13.54
N ARG A 146 -1.28 3.59 -13.43
CA ARG A 146 -2.03 4.13 -14.56
C ARG A 146 -2.59 5.50 -14.24
#